data_AF-A0A7V8WRF0-F1
#
_entry.id   AF-A0A7V8WRF0-F1
#
_cell.length_a   1.000
_cell.length_b   1.000
_cell.length_c   1.000
_cell.angle_alpha   90.00
_cell.angle_beta   90.00
_cell.angle_gamma   90.00
#
_symmetry.space_group_name_H-M   'P 1'
#
loop_
_entity.id
_entity.type
_entity.pdbx_description
1 polymer ?
#
loop_
_entity_poly.entity_id
_entity_poly.type
_entity_poly.pdbx_seq_one_letter_code
_entity_poly.pdbx_strand_id
1 'polypeptide(L)'
;MAEMRGEEQWVGACIKTALPGVKVVQYDDGSRPSMHDLDLVRGGVPFAACEVTAAADAESIEVWNLINGSDERWIERDLLGGWMVTVSPKCRAKRLKNELPGLLRTMEKVTAGPEHEEAIERLCGLEVVSANRSGTDFPGSIYVTLQRDAERTGGAVPSTGNGLVTWLDDWLREPAQEHNLKKLRAAEPAERHLFVLFPGFTTAPFSASDVLIREDGPLPDVAPALPDGITDVWLMSTWSTGDLFHYGAGGWTRSSKVFEVTSA
;
A
#
# COMPACT_ATOMS: atom_id res chain seq x y z
N MET A 1 -11.10 -3.40 26.16
CA MET A 1 -11.46 -3.93 24.83
C MET A 1 -10.48 -3.32 23.86
N ALA A 2 -9.85 -4.12 23.01
CA ALA A 2 -9.03 -3.57 21.93
C ALA A 2 -9.93 -2.72 21.03
N GLU A 3 -9.43 -1.58 20.56
CA GLU A 3 -10.14 -0.72 19.61
C GLU A 3 -9.84 -1.21 18.20
N MET A 4 -10.85 -1.21 17.32
CA MET A 4 -10.71 -1.59 15.92
C MET A 4 -9.69 -0.69 15.24
N ARG A 5 -8.75 -1.27 14.49
CA ARG A 5 -7.70 -0.53 13.79
C ARG A 5 -8.29 0.38 12.71
N GLY A 6 -7.60 1.47 12.36
CA GLY A 6 -8.11 2.43 11.36
C GLY A 6 -8.37 1.78 10.01
N GLU A 7 -7.52 0.86 9.57
CA GLU A 7 -7.72 0.09 8.34
C GLU A 7 -8.95 -0.84 8.41
N GLU A 8 -9.21 -1.48 9.54
CA GLU A 8 -10.37 -2.35 9.76
C GLU A 8 -11.68 -1.55 9.75
N GLN A 9 -11.67 -0.35 10.34
CA GLN A 9 -12.82 0.57 10.30
C GLN A 9 -13.15 0.97 8.86
N TRP A 10 -12.11 1.28 8.08
CA TRP A 10 -12.26 1.66 6.68
C TRP A 10 -12.76 0.49 5.82
N VAL A 11 -12.16 -0.69 5.97
CA VAL A 11 -12.62 -1.94 5.34
C VAL A 11 -14.07 -2.23 5.71
N GLY A 12 -14.43 -2.12 6.98
CA GLY A 12 -15.79 -2.33 7.45
C GLY A 12 -16.80 -1.36 6.82
N ALA A 13 -16.43 -0.08 6.63
CA ALA A 13 -17.28 0.89 5.95
C ALA A 13 -17.49 0.53 4.46
N CYS A 14 -16.43 0.11 3.77
CA CYS A 14 -16.49 -0.36 2.39
C CYS A 14 -17.38 -1.59 2.24
N ILE A 15 -17.21 -2.61 3.11
CA ILE A 15 -18.05 -3.82 3.10
C ILE A 15 -19.51 -3.50 3.38
N LYS A 16 -19.82 -2.65 4.39
CA LYS A 16 -21.20 -2.23 4.70
C LYS A 16 -21.90 -1.57 3.50
N THR A 17 -21.13 -0.78 2.74
CA THR A 17 -21.64 -0.09 1.55
C THR A 17 -21.88 -1.07 0.40
N ALA A 18 -20.96 -2.02 0.19
CA ALA A 18 -21.07 -3.04 -0.84
C ALA A 18 -22.16 -4.08 -0.54
N LEU A 19 -22.42 -4.38 0.74
CA LEU A 19 -23.39 -5.37 1.21
C LEU A 19 -24.46 -4.73 2.11
N PRO A 20 -25.49 -4.07 1.53
CA PRO A 20 -26.56 -3.45 2.31
C PRO A 20 -27.21 -4.42 3.31
N GLY A 21 -27.39 -3.96 4.55
CA GLY A 21 -27.98 -4.76 5.63
C GLY A 21 -27.01 -5.68 6.37
N VAL A 22 -25.73 -5.72 5.99
CA VAL A 22 -24.67 -6.38 6.76
C VAL A 22 -24.11 -5.42 7.81
N LYS A 23 -23.91 -5.92 9.03
CA LYS A 23 -23.10 -5.26 10.06
C LYS A 23 -21.71 -5.86 10.05
N VAL A 24 -20.70 -5.02 10.27
CA VAL A 24 -19.30 -5.42 10.44
C VAL A 24 -18.91 -5.13 11.88
N VAL A 25 -18.43 -6.14 12.58
CA VAL A 25 -18.11 -6.10 14.01
C VAL A 25 -16.69 -6.63 14.22
N GLN A 26 -15.92 -6.02 15.11
CA GLN A 26 -14.61 -6.55 15.50
C GLN A 26 -14.78 -7.90 16.19
N TYR A 27 -14.05 -8.90 15.73
CA TYR A 27 -13.96 -10.21 16.37
C TYR A 27 -12.64 -10.38 17.12
N ASP A 28 -11.50 -10.02 16.51
CA ASP A 28 -10.19 -10.12 17.18
C ASP A 28 -10.07 -9.09 18.32
N ASP A 29 -10.15 -9.58 19.55
CA ASP A 29 -9.98 -8.83 20.79
C ASP A 29 -8.64 -9.15 21.49
N GLY A 30 -7.79 -9.95 20.85
CA GLY A 30 -6.50 -10.41 21.37
C GLY A 30 -6.60 -11.47 22.49
N SER A 31 -7.79 -11.99 22.79
CA SER A 31 -7.98 -12.96 23.89
C SER A 31 -7.50 -14.37 23.54
N ARG A 32 -7.47 -14.74 22.26
CA ARG A 32 -7.07 -16.06 21.78
C ARG A 32 -6.17 -15.95 20.55
N PRO A 33 -5.24 -16.90 20.36
CA PRO A 33 -4.46 -16.95 19.14
C PRO A 33 -5.36 -17.26 17.93
N SER A 34 -4.97 -16.77 16.76
CA SER A 34 -5.61 -17.07 15.48
C SER A 34 -7.08 -16.65 15.38
N MET A 35 -7.46 -15.55 16.03
CA MET A 35 -8.75 -14.89 15.78
C MET A 35 -8.69 -14.12 14.45
N HIS A 36 -9.78 -14.16 13.68
CA HIS A 36 -9.94 -13.30 12.51
C HIS A 36 -10.39 -11.91 12.92
N ASP A 37 -10.11 -10.91 12.10
CA ASP A 37 -10.32 -9.51 12.50
C ASP A 37 -11.80 -9.13 12.66
N LEU A 38 -12.66 -9.53 11.73
CA LEU A 38 -14.04 -9.01 11.60
C LEU A 38 -15.10 -10.09 11.39
N ASP A 39 -16.24 -9.98 12.08
CA ASP A 39 -17.46 -10.72 11.77
C ASP A 39 -18.37 -9.91 10.84
N LEU A 40 -18.89 -10.58 9.80
CA LEU A 40 -19.98 -10.06 8.96
C LEU A 40 -21.30 -10.67 9.44
N VAL A 41 -22.20 -9.81 9.89
CA VAL A 41 -23.43 -10.20 10.59
C VAL A 41 -24.65 -9.77 9.77
N ARG A 42 -25.55 -10.72 9.49
CA ARG A 42 -26.84 -10.47 8.82
C ARG A 42 -27.97 -11.00 9.69
N GLY A 43 -28.99 -10.16 9.94
CA GLY A 43 -30.09 -10.55 10.82
C GLY A 43 -29.68 -10.90 12.26
N GLY A 44 -28.53 -10.38 12.73
CA GLY A 44 -27.98 -10.67 14.05
C GLY A 44 -27.15 -11.96 14.15
N VAL A 45 -26.98 -12.70 13.05
CA VAL A 45 -26.17 -13.93 13.01
C VAL A 45 -24.91 -13.70 12.17
N PRO A 46 -23.70 -14.01 12.68
CA PRO A 46 -22.48 -14.04 11.88
C PRO A 46 -22.64 -15.06 10.74
N PHE A 47 -22.45 -14.62 9.50
CA PHE A 47 -22.50 -15.49 8.33
C PHE A 47 -21.13 -15.64 7.65
N ALA A 48 -20.24 -14.64 7.82
CA ALA A 48 -18.88 -14.70 7.34
C ALA A 48 -17.87 -14.20 8.38
N ALA A 49 -16.70 -14.81 8.38
CA ALA A 49 -15.49 -14.30 9.03
C ALA A 49 -14.65 -13.55 8.00
N CYS A 50 -14.04 -12.43 8.37
CA CYS A 50 -13.22 -11.62 7.50
C CYS A 50 -11.87 -11.30 8.14
N GLU A 51 -10.79 -11.62 7.42
CA GLU A 51 -9.42 -11.25 7.80
C GLU A 51 -8.95 -10.08 6.94
N VAL A 52 -8.37 -9.05 7.57
CA VAL A 52 -7.87 -7.85 6.89
C VAL A 52 -6.36 -7.86 6.85
N THR A 53 -5.81 -7.84 5.65
CA THR A 53 -4.37 -7.85 5.40
C THR A 53 -3.99 -6.82 4.34
N ALA A 54 -2.69 -6.59 4.19
CA ALA A 54 -2.15 -5.69 3.19
C ALA A 54 -0.99 -6.33 2.44
N ALA A 55 -0.98 -6.17 1.12
CA ALA A 55 0.15 -6.51 0.26
C ALA A 55 1.22 -5.41 0.36
N ALA A 56 1.72 -5.17 1.57
CA ALA A 56 2.54 -4.03 1.93
C ALA A 56 4.05 -4.34 1.86
N ASP A 57 4.82 -3.39 1.32
CA ASP A 57 6.28 -3.37 1.44
C ASP A 57 6.65 -2.63 2.74
N ALA A 58 6.65 -3.37 3.86
CA ALA A 58 6.80 -2.79 5.19
C ALA A 58 8.12 -2.02 5.36
N GLU A 59 9.22 -2.52 4.79
CA GLU A 59 10.52 -1.86 4.83
C GLU A 59 10.47 -0.50 4.12
N SER A 60 9.86 -0.45 2.93
CA SER A 60 9.69 0.81 2.19
C SER A 60 8.77 1.79 2.95
N ILE A 61 7.69 1.31 3.57
CA ILE A 61 6.78 2.15 4.36
C ILE A 61 7.52 2.75 5.57
N GLU A 62 8.32 1.96 6.28
CA GLU A 62 9.09 2.44 7.42
C GLU A 62 10.07 3.54 7.02
N VAL A 63 10.86 3.30 5.96
CA VAL A 63 11.84 4.28 5.47
C VAL A 63 11.14 5.54 4.98
N TRP A 64 10.02 5.40 4.25
CA TRP A 64 9.20 6.52 3.82
C TRP A 64 8.72 7.36 5.01
N ASN A 65 8.18 6.74 6.05
CA ASN A 65 7.69 7.44 7.23
C ASN A 65 8.82 8.14 7.99
N LEU A 66 10.00 7.53 8.09
CA LEU A 66 11.16 8.17 8.72
C LEU A 66 11.65 9.42 7.96
N ILE A 67 11.51 9.42 6.64
CA ILE A 67 11.94 10.53 5.79
C ILE A 67 10.85 11.61 5.69
N ASN A 68 9.63 11.21 5.32
CA ASN A 68 8.51 12.06 4.92
C ASN A 68 7.34 12.09 5.92
N GLY A 69 7.41 11.37 7.04
CA GLY A 69 6.30 11.26 8.00
C GLY A 69 6.06 12.50 8.87
N SER A 70 6.78 13.61 8.65
CA SER A 70 6.41 14.90 9.24
C SER A 70 5.40 15.61 8.35
N ASP A 71 4.38 16.22 8.93
CA ASP A 71 3.40 17.06 8.19
C ASP A 71 4.05 18.32 7.57
N GLU A 72 5.26 18.65 8.01
CA GLU A 72 6.05 19.75 7.46
C GLU A 72 6.85 19.31 6.23
N ARG A 73 6.76 20.12 5.17
CA ARG A 73 7.60 19.97 3.99
C ARG A 73 9.06 20.22 4.37
N TRP A 74 9.96 19.34 3.91
CA TRP A 74 11.39 19.55 4.09
C TRP A 74 11.88 20.69 3.17
N ILE A 75 12.18 21.84 3.78
CA ILE A 75 12.66 23.05 3.10
C ILE A 75 14.00 23.48 3.67
N GLU A 76 15.00 23.59 2.79
CA GLU A 76 16.33 24.11 3.11
C GLU A 76 16.51 25.48 2.45
N ARG A 77 16.50 26.55 3.26
CA ARG A 77 16.42 27.95 2.77
C ARG A 77 17.60 28.37 1.89
N ASP A 78 18.73 27.70 2.04
CA ASP A 78 19.97 28.01 1.32
C ASP A 78 20.09 27.28 -0.03
N LEU A 79 19.06 26.53 -0.43
CA LEU A 79 18.95 25.89 -1.75
C LEU A 79 18.12 26.77 -2.70
N LEU A 80 18.62 26.93 -3.92
CA LEU A 80 18.05 27.81 -4.95
C LEU A 80 16.89 27.15 -5.70
N GLY A 81 16.92 25.83 -5.88
CA GLY A 81 15.90 25.07 -6.61
C GLY A 81 15.09 24.11 -5.73
N GLY A 82 14.12 23.45 -6.37
CA GLY A 82 13.47 22.28 -5.81
C GLY A 82 14.25 21.03 -6.21
N TRP A 83 14.39 20.09 -5.29
CA TRP A 83 15.13 18.86 -5.50
C TRP A 83 14.21 17.66 -5.43
N MET A 84 14.24 16.82 -6.47
CA MET A 84 13.65 15.48 -6.44
C MET A 84 14.78 14.48 -6.25
N VAL A 85 14.74 13.78 -5.11
CA VAL A 85 15.79 12.85 -4.70
C VAL A 85 15.19 11.46 -4.57
N THR A 86 15.72 10.51 -5.32
CA THR A 86 15.37 9.09 -5.19
C THR A 86 16.42 8.39 -4.35
N VAL A 87 16.01 7.72 -3.27
CA VAL A 87 16.93 6.96 -2.40
C VAL A 87 16.59 5.47 -2.40
N SER A 88 17.59 4.62 -2.20
CA SER A 88 17.37 3.17 -2.03
C SER A 88 16.66 2.89 -0.69
N PRO A 89 15.85 1.81 -0.57
CA PRO A 89 15.25 1.40 0.70
C PRO A 89 16.27 1.13 1.83
N LYS A 90 17.55 0.96 1.52
CA LYS A 90 18.62 0.79 2.53
C LYS A 90 19.11 2.10 3.14
N CYS A 91 18.58 3.23 2.68
CA CYS A 91 18.95 4.56 3.13
C CYS A 91 18.75 4.72 4.65
N ARG A 92 19.74 5.32 5.31
CA ARG A 92 19.66 5.68 6.72
C ARG A 92 19.06 7.08 6.87
N ALA A 93 17.75 7.16 7.09
CA ALA A 93 16.99 8.42 7.12
C ALA A 93 17.63 9.55 7.94
N LYS A 94 18.14 9.26 9.15
CA LYS A 94 18.81 10.27 9.99
C LYS A 94 20.09 10.82 9.35
N ARG A 95 20.89 9.96 8.74
CA ARG A 95 22.14 10.35 8.07
C ARG A 95 21.82 11.15 6.79
N LEU A 96 20.84 10.70 6.02
CA LEU A 96 20.33 11.43 4.85
C LEU A 96 19.91 12.85 5.23
N LYS A 97 19.06 12.99 6.25
CA LYS A 97 18.59 14.30 6.73
C LYS A 97 19.71 15.25 7.14
N ASN A 98 20.77 14.73 7.75
CA ASN A 98 21.88 15.54 8.22
C ASN A 98 22.84 15.97 7.09
N GLU A 99 23.10 15.09 6.12
CA GLU A 99 24.16 15.30 5.13
C GLU A 99 23.65 15.83 3.78
N LEU A 100 22.45 15.42 3.35
CA LEU A 100 21.91 15.72 2.03
C LEU A 100 21.85 17.24 1.73
N PRO A 101 21.38 18.13 2.63
CA PRO A 101 21.33 19.56 2.35
C PRO A 101 22.68 20.19 2.02
N GLY A 102 23.76 19.70 2.63
CA GLY A 102 25.12 20.17 2.35
C GLY A 102 25.58 19.77 0.95
N LEU A 103 25.33 18.52 0.57
CA LEU A 103 25.70 17.99 -0.74
C LEU A 103 24.92 18.66 -1.87
N LEU A 104 23.62 18.87 -1.70
CA LEU A 104 22.80 19.56 -2.70
C LEU A 104 23.27 21.00 -2.92
N ARG A 105 23.67 21.72 -1.86
CA ARG A 105 24.27 23.06 -1.99
C ARG A 105 25.56 23.05 -2.80
N THR A 106 26.41 22.04 -2.63
CA THR A 106 27.61 21.87 -3.47
C THR A 106 27.21 21.65 -4.93
N MET A 107 26.24 20.78 -5.19
CA MET A 107 25.75 20.50 -6.55
C MET A 107 25.16 21.74 -7.25
N GLU A 108 24.58 22.69 -6.51
CA GLU A 108 24.09 23.96 -7.09
C GLU A 108 25.20 24.95 -7.43
N LYS A 109 26.30 24.93 -6.67
CA LYS A 109 27.42 25.88 -6.83
C LYS A 109 28.43 25.41 -7.88
N VAL A 110 28.66 24.11 -7.95
CA VAL A 110 29.71 23.50 -8.76
C VAL A 110 29.10 22.43 -9.65
N THR A 111 29.22 22.60 -10.95
CA THR A 111 28.63 21.70 -11.96
C THR A 111 29.60 20.67 -12.53
N ALA A 112 30.90 20.78 -12.22
CA ALA A 112 31.95 19.86 -12.67
C ALA A 112 33.23 20.02 -11.84
N GLY A 113 34.12 19.02 -11.91
CA GLY A 113 35.42 19.01 -11.24
C GLY A 113 35.44 18.23 -9.92
N PRO A 114 36.58 18.20 -9.21
CA PRO A 114 36.79 17.29 -8.08
C PRO A 114 35.80 17.45 -6.93
N GLU A 115 35.40 18.68 -6.61
CA GLU A 115 34.39 18.95 -5.56
C GLU A 115 33.01 18.39 -5.95
N HIS A 116 32.66 18.47 -7.23
CA HIS A 116 31.41 17.91 -7.76
C HIS A 116 31.44 16.37 -7.74
N GLU A 117 32.56 15.78 -8.14
CA GLU A 117 32.78 14.32 -8.11
C GLU A 117 32.71 13.78 -6.67
N GLU A 118 33.36 14.44 -5.71
CA GLU A 118 33.28 14.08 -4.29
C GLU A 118 31.83 14.18 -3.76
N ALA A 119 31.10 15.22 -4.14
CA ALA A 119 29.70 15.36 -3.75
C ALA A 119 28.83 14.21 -4.30
N ILE A 120 29.05 13.81 -5.57
CA ILE A 120 28.38 12.64 -6.17
C ILE A 120 28.72 11.36 -5.40
N GLU A 121 29.99 11.10 -5.12
CA GLU A 121 30.40 9.91 -4.36
C GLU A 121 29.75 9.87 -2.97
N ARG A 122 29.68 11.01 -2.29
CA ARG A 122 29.03 11.14 -0.99
C ARG A 122 27.52 10.94 -1.08
N LEU A 123 26.85 11.46 -2.13
CA LEU A 123 25.43 11.19 -2.39
C LEU A 123 25.18 9.68 -2.58
N CYS A 124 26.00 9.00 -3.39
CA CYS A 124 25.95 7.55 -3.54
C CYS A 124 26.14 6.84 -2.18
N GLY A 125 27.07 7.31 -1.36
CA GLY A 125 27.30 6.80 0.00
C GLY A 125 26.17 7.06 1.01
N LEU A 126 25.17 7.88 0.64
CA LEU A 126 23.90 8.06 1.35
C LEU A 126 22.76 7.22 0.78
N GLU A 127 23.06 6.31 -0.15
CA GLU A 127 22.06 5.53 -0.90
C GLU A 127 21.17 6.40 -1.82
N VAL A 128 21.65 7.58 -2.23
CA VAL A 128 20.96 8.39 -3.25
C VAL A 128 21.21 7.78 -4.62
N VAL A 129 20.12 7.41 -5.30
CA VAL A 129 20.12 6.81 -6.64
C VAL A 129 20.06 7.89 -7.71
N SER A 130 19.29 8.94 -7.46
CA SER A 130 19.26 10.12 -8.34
C SER A 130 18.87 11.36 -7.55
N ALA A 131 19.39 12.51 -7.98
CA ALA A 131 19.04 13.83 -7.45
C ALA A 131 18.93 14.80 -8.61
N ASN A 132 17.72 15.31 -8.85
CA ASN A 132 17.43 16.22 -9.95
C ASN A 132 16.91 17.53 -9.40
N ARG A 133 17.50 18.63 -9.85
CA ARG A 133 17.00 19.97 -9.57
C ARG A 133 16.01 20.39 -10.65
N SER A 134 14.89 20.98 -10.23
CA SER A 134 13.90 21.58 -11.12
C SER A 134 13.48 22.97 -10.63
N GLY A 135 12.83 23.73 -11.53
CA GLY A 135 12.08 24.91 -11.14
C GLY A 135 10.87 24.51 -10.29
N THR A 136 10.57 25.31 -9.27
CA THR A 136 9.48 25.06 -8.32
C THR A 136 8.99 26.39 -7.74
N ASP A 137 7.72 26.45 -7.34
CA ASP A 137 7.17 27.57 -6.56
C ASP A 137 7.63 27.55 -5.09
N PHE A 138 8.37 26.49 -4.70
CA PHE A 138 8.88 26.30 -3.34
C PHE A 138 10.41 26.12 -3.35
N PRO A 139 11.21 27.17 -3.60
CA PRO A 139 12.66 27.07 -3.56
C PRO A 139 13.16 26.44 -2.26
N GLY A 140 14.13 25.54 -2.40
CA GLY A 140 14.72 24.79 -1.29
C GLY A 140 13.92 23.57 -0.82
N SER A 141 12.77 23.28 -1.43
CA SER A 141 12.05 22.03 -1.17
C SER A 141 12.87 20.81 -1.58
N ILE A 142 12.99 19.82 -0.70
CA ILE A 142 13.57 18.51 -1.00
C ILE A 142 12.44 17.47 -0.96
N TYR A 143 12.11 16.91 -2.12
CA TYR A 143 11.14 15.83 -2.28
C TYR A 143 11.89 14.52 -2.38
N VAL A 144 11.79 13.70 -1.34
CA VAL A 144 12.43 12.38 -1.33
C VAL A 144 11.42 11.30 -1.74
N THR A 145 11.78 10.50 -2.73
CA THR A 145 11.09 9.28 -3.12
C THR A 145 11.99 8.06 -2.93
N LEU A 146 11.38 6.88 -2.89
CA LEU A 146 12.11 5.62 -2.79
C LEU A 146 12.32 5.03 -4.19
N GLN A 147 13.50 4.46 -4.41
CA GLN A 147 13.74 3.57 -5.52
C GLN A 147 12.84 2.35 -5.36
N ARG A 148 12.09 2.06 -6.42
CA ARG A 148 11.20 0.90 -6.49
C ARG A 148 11.60 0.04 -7.67
N ASP A 149 11.25 -1.24 -7.59
CA ASP A 149 11.32 -2.14 -8.74
C ASP A 149 10.54 -1.54 -9.92
N ALA A 150 11.13 -1.52 -11.11
CA ALA A 150 10.51 -0.99 -12.31
C ALA A 150 9.13 -1.61 -12.55
N GLU A 151 8.99 -2.93 -12.30
CA GLU A 151 7.73 -3.66 -12.46
C GLU A 151 6.61 -3.14 -11.54
N ARG A 152 6.94 -2.42 -10.45
CA ARG A 152 5.98 -1.87 -9.47
C ARG A 152 5.67 -0.38 -9.67
N THR A 153 6.36 0.30 -10.58
CA THR A 153 6.26 1.77 -10.73
C THR A 153 5.37 2.22 -11.88
N GLY A 154 5.25 1.41 -12.92
CA GLY A 154 4.56 1.79 -14.14
C GLY A 154 4.88 0.83 -15.27
N GLY A 155 4.08 0.86 -16.34
CA GLY A 155 4.36 0.05 -17.53
C GLY A 155 3.13 -0.11 -18.41
N ALA A 156 3.33 -0.74 -19.57
CA ALA A 156 2.21 -1.19 -20.38
C ALA A 156 1.45 -2.28 -19.63
N VAL A 157 0.14 -2.08 -19.47
CA VAL A 157 -0.75 -3.03 -18.81
C VAL A 157 -1.73 -3.62 -19.82
N PRO A 158 -2.11 -4.90 -19.68
CA PRO A 158 -3.19 -5.48 -20.47
C PRO A 158 -4.52 -4.74 -20.28
N SER A 159 -5.46 -4.91 -21.21
CA SER A 159 -6.82 -4.35 -21.09
C SER A 159 -7.74 -5.15 -20.17
N THR A 160 -7.27 -6.26 -19.58
CA THR A 160 -8.04 -7.11 -18.65
C THR A 160 -7.50 -7.01 -17.24
N GLY A 161 -8.32 -7.36 -16.24
CA GLY A 161 -7.92 -7.42 -14.84
C GLY A 161 -7.07 -8.64 -14.45
N ASN A 162 -6.69 -9.50 -15.40
CA ASN A 162 -6.18 -10.84 -15.07
C ASN A 162 -4.79 -10.85 -14.43
N GLY A 163 -3.99 -9.80 -14.66
CA GLY A 163 -2.71 -9.62 -13.97
C GLY A 163 -2.87 -9.57 -12.44
N LEU A 164 -3.97 -9.01 -11.95
CA LEU A 164 -4.34 -9.01 -10.54
C LEU A 164 -4.58 -10.43 -10.01
N VAL A 165 -5.25 -11.28 -10.79
CA VAL A 165 -5.55 -12.66 -10.40
C VAL A 165 -4.30 -13.53 -10.39
N THR A 166 -3.47 -13.44 -11.44
CA THR A 166 -2.19 -14.16 -11.48
C THR A 166 -1.32 -13.80 -10.28
N TRP A 167 -1.19 -12.51 -9.99
CA TRP A 167 -0.44 -12.06 -8.82
C TRP A 167 -1.07 -12.54 -7.51
N LEU A 168 -2.39 -12.41 -7.35
CA LEU A 168 -3.09 -12.81 -6.12
C LEU A 168 -2.90 -14.30 -5.83
N ASP A 169 -3.03 -15.14 -6.85
CA ASP A 169 -2.84 -16.58 -6.77
C ASP A 169 -1.44 -16.94 -6.28
N ASP A 170 -0.41 -16.26 -6.80
CA ASP A 170 0.98 -16.48 -6.37
C ASP A 170 1.22 -15.95 -4.96
N TRP A 171 0.72 -14.75 -4.66
CA TRP A 171 0.86 -14.10 -3.36
C TRP A 171 0.20 -14.91 -2.24
N LEU A 172 -0.99 -15.49 -2.47
CA LEU A 172 -1.68 -16.35 -1.51
C LEU A 172 -0.92 -17.65 -1.20
N ARG A 173 -0.01 -18.09 -2.08
CA ARG A 173 0.83 -19.29 -1.86
C ARG A 173 2.10 -18.96 -1.08
N GLU A 174 2.42 -17.70 -0.87
CA GLU A 174 3.61 -17.31 -0.12
C GLU A 174 3.49 -17.76 1.34
N PRO A 175 4.56 -18.30 1.94
CA PRO A 175 4.56 -18.70 3.36
C PRO A 175 4.15 -17.58 4.32
N ALA A 176 4.39 -16.32 3.91
CA ALA A 176 3.99 -15.14 4.67
C ALA A 176 2.48 -15.05 4.88
N GLN A 177 1.64 -15.62 4.00
CA GLN A 177 0.18 -15.55 4.10
C GLN A 177 -0.43 -16.65 4.98
N GLU A 178 0.32 -17.68 5.33
CA GLU A 178 -0.22 -18.86 6.04
C GLU A 178 -0.84 -18.49 7.40
N HIS A 179 -0.38 -17.44 8.07
CA HIS A 179 -1.00 -16.98 9.32
C HIS A 179 -2.44 -16.49 9.11
N ASN A 180 -2.72 -15.74 8.04
CA ASN A 180 -4.05 -15.28 7.66
C ASN A 180 -4.94 -16.47 7.25
N LEU A 181 -4.39 -17.37 6.44
CA LEU A 181 -5.11 -18.59 6.02
C LEU A 181 -5.48 -19.47 7.21
N LYS A 182 -4.60 -19.59 8.21
CA LYS A 182 -4.86 -20.36 9.42
C LYS A 182 -6.00 -19.76 10.25
N LYS A 183 -6.07 -18.43 10.39
CA LYS A 183 -7.19 -17.73 11.05
C LYS A 183 -8.51 -18.07 10.37
N LEU A 184 -8.58 -17.92 9.05
CA LEU A 184 -9.80 -18.19 8.28
C LEU A 184 -10.20 -19.67 8.28
N ARG A 185 -9.25 -20.61 8.18
CA ARG A 185 -9.54 -22.05 8.29
C ARG A 185 -10.13 -22.43 9.65
N ALA A 186 -9.72 -21.74 10.72
CA ALA A 186 -10.22 -21.95 12.07
C ALA A 186 -11.59 -21.28 12.33
N ALA A 187 -12.05 -20.40 11.43
CA ALA A 187 -13.29 -19.68 11.60
C ALA A 187 -14.53 -20.60 11.46
N GLU A 188 -15.50 -20.39 12.36
CA GLU A 188 -16.77 -21.12 12.39
C GLU A 188 -17.74 -20.75 11.26
N PRO A 189 -17.88 -19.47 10.85
CA PRO A 189 -18.77 -19.11 9.76
C PRO A 189 -18.46 -19.85 8.45
N ALA A 190 -19.51 -20.11 7.68
CA ALA A 190 -19.41 -20.87 6.43
C ALA A 190 -18.65 -20.08 5.35
N GLU A 191 -18.84 -18.76 5.32
CA GLU A 191 -18.09 -17.87 4.44
C GLU A 191 -16.84 -17.33 5.16
N ARG A 192 -15.74 -17.25 4.43
CA ARG A 192 -14.42 -16.86 4.92
C ARG A 192 -13.79 -15.91 3.92
N HIS A 193 -13.83 -14.65 4.27
CA HIS A 193 -13.47 -13.54 3.42
C HIS A 193 -12.03 -13.11 3.73
N LEU A 194 -11.21 -12.95 2.70
CA LEU A 194 -9.92 -12.28 2.84
C LEU A 194 -10.02 -10.89 2.22
N PHE A 195 -9.71 -9.84 2.99
CA PHE A 195 -9.63 -8.48 2.49
C PHE A 195 -8.18 -8.06 2.33
N VAL A 196 -7.75 -7.75 1.11
CA VAL A 196 -6.36 -7.37 0.80
C VAL A 196 -6.29 -5.90 0.38
N LEU A 197 -5.59 -5.11 1.18
CA LEU A 197 -5.26 -3.72 0.89
C LEU A 197 -3.98 -3.60 0.06
N PHE A 198 -4.01 -2.72 -0.94
CA PHE A 198 -2.86 -2.36 -1.77
C PHE A 198 -2.40 -0.94 -1.41
N PRO A 199 -1.46 -0.80 -0.47
CA PRO A 199 -0.94 0.50 -0.09
C PRO A 199 -0.11 1.15 -1.20
N GLY A 200 0.22 2.44 -1.05
CA GLY A 200 1.08 3.17 -1.99
C GLY A 200 2.42 2.47 -2.26
N PHE A 201 2.99 1.84 -1.23
CA PHE A 201 4.11 0.90 -1.32
C PHE A 201 3.61 -0.53 -1.20
N THR A 202 3.01 -1.03 -2.27
CA THR A 202 2.60 -2.44 -2.39
C THR A 202 3.71 -3.31 -2.96
N THR A 203 3.72 -4.58 -2.58
CA THR A 203 4.55 -5.63 -3.19
C THR A 203 4.02 -6.10 -4.54
N ALA A 204 2.77 -5.78 -4.86
CA ALA A 204 2.16 -6.14 -6.13
C ALA A 204 2.82 -5.42 -7.31
N PRO A 205 2.98 -6.08 -8.48
CA PRO A 205 3.43 -5.42 -9.69
C PRO A 205 2.39 -4.39 -10.14
N PHE A 206 2.84 -3.45 -10.98
CA PHE A 206 1.99 -2.38 -11.51
C PHE A 206 0.79 -2.94 -12.28
N SER A 207 0.98 -4.03 -13.04
CA SER A 207 -0.12 -4.70 -13.76
C SER A 207 -1.24 -5.23 -12.87
N ALA A 208 -0.95 -5.56 -11.61
CA ALA A 208 -1.96 -5.97 -10.64
C ALA A 208 -2.57 -4.77 -9.88
N SER A 209 -1.74 -3.78 -9.51
CA SER A 209 -2.21 -2.63 -8.74
C SER A 209 -2.96 -1.58 -9.58
N ASP A 210 -2.61 -1.42 -10.86
CA ASP A 210 -3.20 -0.42 -11.77
C ASP A 210 -4.73 -0.51 -11.83
N VAL A 211 -5.29 -1.71 -11.93
CA VAL A 211 -6.74 -1.91 -12.03
C VAL A 211 -7.51 -1.51 -10.78
N LEU A 212 -6.84 -1.41 -9.62
CA LEU A 212 -7.42 -0.98 -8.35
C LEU A 212 -7.22 0.53 -8.07
N ILE A 213 -6.35 1.18 -8.85
CA ILE A 213 -6.02 2.60 -8.75
C ILE A 213 -6.77 3.41 -9.82
N ARG A 214 -6.95 2.86 -11.02
CA ARG A 214 -7.65 3.53 -12.11
C ARG A 214 -9.15 3.62 -11.86
N GLU A 215 -9.72 4.77 -12.23
CA GLU A 215 -11.16 4.90 -12.41
C GLU A 215 -11.62 3.90 -13.47
N ASP A 216 -12.67 3.14 -13.16
CA ASP A 216 -13.23 2.09 -14.01
C ASP A 216 -12.26 0.96 -14.43
N GLY A 217 -11.27 0.62 -13.58
CA GLY A 217 -10.35 -0.49 -13.84
C GLY A 217 -11.08 -1.80 -14.18
N PRO A 218 -10.63 -2.57 -15.20
CA PRO A 218 -11.35 -3.75 -15.67
C PRO A 218 -11.41 -4.82 -14.57
N LEU A 219 -12.60 -5.38 -14.35
CA LEU A 219 -12.72 -6.61 -13.54
C LEU A 219 -11.97 -7.75 -14.25
N PRO A 220 -11.34 -8.66 -13.50
CA PRO A 220 -10.80 -9.88 -14.11
C PRO A 220 -11.92 -10.73 -14.71
N ASP A 221 -11.60 -11.48 -15.77
CA ASP A 221 -12.53 -12.43 -16.41
C ASP A 221 -12.25 -13.90 -16.00
N VAL A 222 -11.18 -14.12 -15.23
CA VAL A 222 -10.79 -15.42 -14.68
C VAL A 222 -11.03 -15.47 -13.18
N ALA A 223 -11.42 -16.65 -12.69
CA ALA A 223 -11.54 -16.92 -11.26
C ALA A 223 -10.15 -17.08 -10.60
N PRO A 224 -9.92 -16.53 -9.39
CA PRO A 224 -8.73 -16.83 -8.59
C PRO A 224 -8.78 -18.26 -8.06
N ALA A 225 -7.61 -18.89 -7.94
CA ALA A 225 -7.43 -20.19 -7.34
C ALA A 225 -7.33 -20.06 -5.80
N LEU A 226 -8.47 -19.76 -5.17
CA LEU A 226 -8.54 -19.55 -3.72
C LEU A 226 -8.13 -20.82 -2.94
N PRO A 227 -7.21 -20.71 -1.97
CA PRO A 227 -6.82 -21.84 -1.14
C PRO A 227 -7.92 -22.24 -0.16
N ASP A 228 -7.85 -23.47 0.35
CA ASP A 228 -8.74 -23.97 1.39
C ASP A 228 -8.82 -22.99 2.56
N GLY A 229 -10.05 -22.63 2.93
CA GLY A 229 -10.31 -21.67 4.00
C GLY A 229 -10.64 -20.27 3.50
N ILE A 230 -10.62 -19.99 2.20
CA ILE A 230 -11.14 -18.74 1.62
C ILE A 230 -12.30 -19.06 0.68
N THR A 231 -13.43 -18.39 0.87
CA THR A 231 -14.59 -18.45 -0.04
C THR A 231 -14.69 -17.19 -0.88
N ASP A 232 -14.27 -16.05 -0.34
CA ASP A 232 -14.42 -14.74 -0.96
C ASP A 232 -13.15 -13.92 -0.76
N VAL A 233 -12.81 -13.08 -1.74
CA VAL A 233 -11.70 -12.14 -1.65
C VAL A 233 -12.14 -10.75 -2.05
N TRP A 234 -11.70 -9.77 -1.25
CA TRP A 234 -11.92 -8.35 -1.47
C TRP A 234 -10.57 -7.69 -1.70
N LEU A 235 -10.49 -6.82 -2.72
CA LEU A 235 -9.25 -6.18 -3.13
C LEU A 235 -9.49 -4.68 -3.26
N MET A 236 -8.65 -3.89 -2.59
CA MET A 236 -8.80 -2.43 -2.59
C MET A 236 -7.45 -1.73 -2.49
N SER A 237 -7.24 -0.73 -3.34
CA SER A 237 -6.08 0.16 -3.20
C SER A 237 -6.32 1.31 -2.23
N THR A 238 -5.28 1.73 -1.48
CA THR A 238 -5.32 2.89 -0.58
C THR A 238 -5.27 4.24 -1.30
N TRP A 239 -5.15 4.25 -2.63
CA TRP A 239 -5.22 5.47 -3.42
C TRP A 239 -6.64 6.03 -3.42
N SER A 240 -6.76 7.35 -3.58
CA SER A 240 -8.04 8.09 -3.57
C SER A 240 -8.92 7.84 -4.80
N THR A 241 -8.51 6.96 -5.70
CA THR A 241 -9.21 6.61 -6.94
C THR A 241 -9.37 5.10 -7.06
N GLY A 242 -10.19 4.67 -8.02
CA GLY A 242 -10.49 3.26 -8.28
C GLY A 242 -11.52 2.68 -7.32
N ASP A 243 -11.81 1.40 -7.48
CA ASP A 243 -12.96 0.72 -6.86
C ASP A 243 -12.55 -0.40 -5.88
N LEU A 244 -13.55 -0.91 -5.16
CA LEU A 244 -13.48 -2.15 -4.41
C LEU A 244 -13.86 -3.31 -5.32
N PHE A 245 -12.97 -4.29 -5.48
CA PHE A 245 -13.25 -5.53 -6.20
C PHE A 245 -13.57 -6.65 -5.22
N HIS A 246 -14.53 -7.48 -5.58
CA HIS A 246 -14.93 -8.64 -4.81
C HIS A 246 -15.12 -9.85 -5.71
N TYR A 247 -14.51 -10.97 -5.36
CA TYR A 247 -14.79 -12.27 -5.95
C TYR A 247 -15.41 -13.19 -4.91
N GLY A 248 -16.53 -13.81 -5.25
CA GLY A 248 -17.24 -14.80 -4.44
C GLY A 248 -18.01 -15.79 -5.30
N ALA A 249 -19.04 -16.42 -4.74
CA ALA A 249 -19.83 -17.45 -5.44
C ALA A 249 -20.47 -16.98 -6.77
N GLY A 250 -20.73 -15.67 -6.91
CA GLY A 250 -21.29 -15.05 -8.12
C GLY A 250 -20.24 -14.57 -9.14
N GLY A 251 -18.94 -14.79 -8.89
CA GLY A 251 -17.85 -14.24 -9.68
C GLY A 251 -17.44 -12.83 -9.25
N TRP A 252 -16.75 -12.12 -10.14
CA TRP A 252 -16.24 -10.77 -9.89
C TRP A 252 -17.35 -9.72 -9.88
N THR A 253 -17.29 -8.85 -8.89
CA THR A 253 -18.19 -7.70 -8.71
C THR A 253 -17.38 -6.46 -8.30
N ARG A 254 -17.98 -5.29 -8.53
CA ARG A 254 -17.41 -3.98 -8.23
C ARG A 254 -18.31 -3.22 -7.28
N SER A 255 -17.72 -2.45 -6.38
CA SER A 255 -18.41 -1.47 -5.55
C SER A 255 -17.56 -0.23 -5.35
N SER A 256 -18.18 0.89 -5.04
CA SER A 256 -17.46 2.14 -4.75
C SER A 256 -16.70 2.05 -3.42
N LYS A 257 -15.52 2.66 -3.36
CA LYS A 257 -14.80 2.87 -2.10
C LYS A 257 -15.49 3.96 -1.28
N VAL A 258 -15.41 3.83 0.04
CA VAL A 258 -15.80 4.91 0.96
C VAL A 258 -14.56 5.77 1.21
N PHE A 259 -14.62 7.11 1.05
CA PHE A 259 -13.46 7.98 1.28
C PHE A 259 -13.47 8.68 2.63
N GLU A 260 -14.65 8.83 3.25
CA GLU A 260 -14.82 9.40 4.58
C GLU A 260 -15.46 8.36 5.48
N VAL A 261 -14.71 7.89 6.47
CA VAL A 261 -15.26 7.05 7.54
C VAL A 261 -15.75 8.00 8.63
N THR A 262 -17.03 8.35 8.62
CA THR A 262 -17.62 9.04 9.77
C THR A 262 -17.65 8.09 10.94
N SER A 263 -16.85 8.38 11.97
CA SER A 263 -16.93 7.71 13.27
C SER A 263 -18.32 7.97 13.86
N ALA A 264 -19.02 6.88 14.17
CA ALA A 264 -20.31 6.90 14.88
C ALA A 264 -20.09 6.83 16.39
#